data_AF-A0A382RIV6-F1
#
_entry.id   AF-A0A382RIV6-F1
#
_cell.length_a   1.000
_cell.length_b   1.000
_cell.length_c   1.000
_cell.angle_alpha   90.00
_cell.angle_beta   90.00
_cell.angle_gamma   90.00
#
_symmetry.space_group_name_H-M   'P 1'
#
loop_
_entity.id
_entity.type
_entity.pdbx_description
1 polymer ?
#
loop_
_entity_poly.entity_id
_entity_poly.type
_entity_poly.pdbx_seq_one_letter_code
_entity_poly.pdbx_strand_id
1 'polypeptide(L)'
;MKELLFLCFFLFAFSCTHNELSVCETESPSFTDCVEPIIDLNCTGCHVYGSAANTSTILTNYDAIKLAVDQNDLLNRIKYNSSNENMPPAGKMSNQDITIIENWIDHGLQNN
;
A
#
# COMPACT_ATOMS: atom_id res chain seq x y z
N MET A 1 -57.52 -27.17 15.26
CA MET A 1 -57.43 -25.72 15.56
C MET A 1 -56.01 -25.34 15.18
N LYS A 2 -55.80 -24.69 14.03
CA LYS A 2 -55.83 -23.22 13.89
C LYS A 2 -54.97 -22.58 14.98
N GLU A 3 -53.96 -21.77 14.73
CA GLU A 3 -53.31 -21.13 13.59
C GLU A 3 -52.09 -20.42 14.22
N LEU A 4 -51.32 -19.69 13.40
CA LEU A 4 -50.44 -18.57 13.77
C LEU A 4 -49.00 -18.96 14.17
N LEU A 5 -48.04 -18.80 13.23
CA LEU A 5 -47.26 -17.56 12.96
C LEU A 5 -46.09 -17.47 13.97
N PHE A 6 -44.83 -17.25 13.60
CA PHE A 6 -44.31 -16.30 12.61
C PHE A 6 -42.85 -16.69 12.32
N LEU A 7 -42.49 -16.74 11.03
CA LEU A 7 -41.16 -16.63 10.41
C LEU A 7 -39.90 -17.16 11.14
N CYS A 8 -39.45 -18.34 10.72
CA CYS A 8 -38.04 -18.56 10.43
C CYS A 8 -37.77 -18.10 8.99
N PHE A 9 -37.16 -16.94 8.80
CA PHE A 9 -36.21 -16.78 7.69
C PHE A 9 -35.19 -15.69 8.04
N PHE A 10 -33.99 -16.18 8.30
CA PHE A 10 -32.72 -15.47 8.20
C PHE A 10 -32.75 -14.42 7.09
N LEU A 11 -32.62 -13.14 7.44
CA LEU A 11 -31.90 -12.19 6.60
C LEU A 11 -30.97 -11.39 7.50
N PHE A 12 -29.75 -11.92 7.57
CA PHE A 12 -28.51 -11.21 7.84
C PHE A 12 -28.58 -9.79 7.26
N ALA A 13 -28.80 -8.79 8.11
CA ALA A 13 -28.41 -7.42 7.82
C ALA A 13 -27.04 -7.17 8.47
N PHE A 14 -26.04 -7.97 8.09
CA PHE A 14 -24.67 -7.48 8.12
C PHE A 14 -24.57 -6.47 7.00
N SER A 15 -24.94 -5.23 7.31
CA SER A 15 -24.51 -4.07 6.55
C SER A 15 -23.01 -3.92 6.75
N CYS A 16 -22.23 -4.82 6.14
CA CYS A 16 -20.85 -4.51 5.82
C CYS A 16 -20.95 -3.55 4.65
N THR A 17 -20.71 -2.27 4.92
CA THR A 17 -20.37 -1.32 3.87
C THR A 17 -19.19 -1.94 3.14
N HIS A 18 -19.42 -2.43 1.92
CA HIS A 18 -18.33 -2.72 1.00
C HIS A 18 -17.72 -1.36 0.68
N ASN A 19 -16.80 -0.92 1.54
CA ASN A 19 -15.76 -0.04 1.09
C ASN A 19 -15.02 -0.89 0.06
N GLU A 20 -15.27 -0.61 -1.21
CA GLU A 20 -14.54 -1.19 -2.33
C GLU A 20 -13.12 -0.61 -2.29
N LEU A 21 -12.39 -0.87 -1.19
CA LEU A 21 -10.96 -0.98 -1.25
C LEU A 21 -10.75 -2.17 -2.17
N SER A 22 -10.17 -1.92 -3.34
CA SER A 22 -9.45 -2.98 -4.03
C SER A 22 -8.59 -3.65 -2.97
N VAL A 23 -8.96 -4.89 -2.61
CA VAL A 23 -8.11 -5.70 -1.76
C VAL A 23 -6.88 -5.93 -2.62
N CYS A 24 -5.78 -5.28 -2.26
CA CYS A 24 -4.53 -5.48 -2.95
C CYS A 24 -4.21 -6.98 -2.93
N GLU A 25 -3.99 -7.55 -4.11
CA GLU A 25 -3.59 -8.93 -4.26
C GLU A 25 -2.10 -9.02 -3.90
N THR A 26 -1.79 -9.68 -2.78
CA THR A 26 -0.44 -9.64 -2.22
C THR A 26 0.57 -10.43 -3.04
N GLU A 27 0.18 -11.51 -3.72
CA GLU A 27 1.16 -12.37 -4.41
C GLU A 27 1.67 -11.73 -5.69
N SER A 28 0.81 -11.11 -6.49
CA SER A 28 1.13 -10.41 -7.74
C SER A 28 0.48 -9.00 -7.81
N PRO A 29 0.92 -8.07 -6.95
CA PRO A 29 0.31 -6.75 -6.83
C PRO A 29 0.53 -5.88 -8.07
N SER A 30 -0.51 -5.15 -8.48
CA SER A 30 -0.41 -4.14 -9.55
C SER A 30 0.22 -2.85 -9.04
N PHE A 31 0.79 -2.05 -9.94
CA PHE A 31 1.30 -0.74 -9.51
C PHE A 31 0.16 0.19 -9.07
N THR A 32 -0.86 0.33 -9.92
CA THR A 32 -1.91 1.35 -9.75
C THR A 32 -2.81 1.07 -8.54
N ASP A 33 -3.22 -0.19 -8.34
CA ASP A 33 -4.20 -0.51 -7.29
C ASP A 33 -3.57 -0.85 -5.94
N CYS A 34 -2.27 -1.21 -5.92
CA CYS A 34 -1.58 -1.64 -4.70
C CYS A 34 -0.44 -0.72 -4.29
N VAL A 35 0.56 -0.55 -5.18
CA VAL A 35 1.84 0.07 -4.79
C VAL A 35 1.73 1.58 -4.70
N GLU A 36 1.12 2.22 -5.70
CA GLU A 36 0.96 3.67 -5.74
C GLU A 36 0.23 4.21 -4.48
N PRO A 37 -0.92 3.63 -4.04
CA PRO A 37 -1.56 4.05 -2.80
C PRO A 37 -0.69 3.92 -1.55
N ILE A 38 0.15 2.88 -1.47
CA ILE A 38 1.08 2.67 -0.35
C ILE A 38 2.16 3.75 -0.34
N ILE A 39 2.75 4.05 -1.51
CA ILE A 39 3.76 5.10 -1.67
C ILE A 39 3.16 6.47 -1.36
N ASP A 40 1.96 6.75 -1.85
CA ASP A 40 1.24 7.98 -1.58
C ASP A 40 1.03 8.20 -0.08
N LEU A 41 0.56 7.17 0.60
CA LEU A 41 0.29 7.23 2.04
C LEU A 41 1.56 7.38 2.89
N ASN A 42 2.63 6.67 2.56
CA ASN A 42 3.79 6.53 3.44
C ASN A 42 4.97 7.43 3.06
N CYS A 43 5.06 7.90 1.81
CA CYS A 43 6.27 8.54 1.29
C CYS A 43 6.05 10.01 0.90
N THR A 44 4.90 10.36 0.32
CA THR A 44 4.71 11.68 -0.32
C THR A 44 4.65 12.85 0.65
N GLY A 45 4.43 12.62 1.96
CA GLY A 45 4.56 13.67 2.97
C GLY A 45 5.94 14.35 2.98
N CYS A 46 6.99 13.63 2.57
CA CYS A 46 8.34 14.15 2.40
C CYS A 46 8.82 14.07 0.95
N HIS A 47 8.46 13.03 0.19
CA HIS A 47 8.97 12.75 -1.15
C HIS A 47 8.11 13.33 -2.29
N VAL A 48 7.75 14.60 -2.15
CA VAL A 48 6.97 15.37 -3.13
C VAL A 48 7.66 16.70 -3.42
N TYR A 49 7.41 17.29 -4.59
CA TYR A 49 7.89 18.62 -4.93
C TYR A 49 7.44 19.67 -3.91
N GLY A 50 8.37 20.52 -3.48
CA GLY A 50 8.09 21.61 -2.54
C GLY A 50 7.91 21.17 -1.09
N SER A 51 8.20 19.90 -0.75
CA SER A 51 8.22 19.47 0.64
C SER A 51 9.35 20.17 1.41
N ALA A 52 9.12 20.43 2.70
CA ALA A 52 10.13 21.02 3.59
C ALA A 52 11.34 20.11 3.82
N ALA A 53 11.22 18.82 3.49
CA ALA A 53 12.29 17.83 3.65
C ALA A 53 13.43 18.00 2.62
N ASN A 54 13.27 18.86 1.60
CA ASN A 54 14.30 19.13 0.56
C ASN A 54 14.94 17.85 0.00
N THR A 55 14.14 16.80 -0.21
CA THR A 55 14.63 15.54 -0.74
C THR A 55 14.83 15.62 -2.25
N SER A 56 15.95 15.08 -2.73
CA SER A 56 16.22 14.94 -4.17
C SER A 56 15.46 13.77 -4.80
N THR A 57 14.91 12.86 -3.98
CA THR A 57 14.14 11.71 -4.42
C THR A 57 12.65 12.04 -4.34
N ILE A 58 12.01 12.22 -5.48
CA ILE A 58 10.56 12.43 -5.59
C ILE A 58 9.90 11.09 -5.94
N LEU A 59 8.76 10.78 -5.33
CA LEU A 59 8.07 9.49 -5.46
C LEU A 59 6.60 9.68 -5.89
N THR A 60 6.36 10.54 -6.87
CA THR A 60 5.00 10.97 -7.29
C THR A 60 4.53 10.33 -8.60
N ASN A 61 5.32 9.42 -9.18
CA ASN A 61 4.94 8.68 -10.38
C ASN A 61 5.74 7.37 -10.48
N TYR A 62 5.27 6.48 -11.33
CA TYR A 62 5.89 5.17 -11.58
C TYR A 62 7.40 5.25 -11.86
N ASP A 63 7.84 6.08 -12.80
CA ASP A 63 9.25 6.14 -13.20
C ASP A 63 10.17 6.54 -12.04
N ALA A 64 9.72 7.49 -11.21
CA ALA A 64 10.48 7.96 -10.07
C ALA A 64 10.50 6.93 -8.93
N ILE A 65 9.40 6.20 -8.72
CA ILE A 65 9.34 5.09 -7.75
C ILE A 65 10.24 3.94 -8.21
N LYS A 66 10.18 3.58 -9.49
CA LYS A 66 11.04 2.56 -10.10
C LYS A 66 12.52 2.94 -9.94
N LEU A 67 12.87 4.20 -10.20
CA LEU A 67 14.23 4.71 -10.00
C LEU A 67 14.68 4.58 -8.55
N ALA A 68 13.78 4.81 -7.59
CA ALA A 68 14.10 4.67 -6.18
C ALA A 68 14.37 3.22 -5.76
N VAL A 69 13.67 2.26 -6.37
CA VAL A 69 14.01 0.83 -6.24
C VAL A 69 15.40 0.57 -6.81
N ASP A 70 15.66 0.99 -8.04
CA ASP A 70 16.88 0.64 -8.78
C ASP A 70 18.14 1.32 -8.21
N GLN A 71 18.02 2.54 -7.66
CA GLN A 71 19.17 3.41 -7.37
C GLN A 71 19.23 3.96 -5.95
N ASN A 72 18.11 4.01 -5.22
CA ASN A 72 18.04 4.67 -3.91
C ASN A 72 17.74 3.72 -2.75
N ASP A 73 17.90 2.42 -2.98
CA ASP A 73 17.83 1.38 -1.94
C ASP A 73 16.47 1.35 -1.19
N LEU A 74 15.38 1.60 -1.92
CA LEU A 74 14.03 1.72 -1.35
C LEU A 74 13.68 0.56 -0.42
N LEU A 75 13.95 -0.69 -0.85
CA LEU A 75 13.56 -1.88 -0.09
C LEU A 75 14.27 -1.99 1.27
N ASN A 76 15.57 -1.69 1.36
CA ASN A 76 16.28 -1.74 2.63
C ASN A 76 15.84 -0.62 3.57
N ARG A 77 15.53 0.58 3.03
CA ARG A 77 15.04 1.71 3.82
C ARG A 77 13.68 1.43 4.45
N ILE A 78 12.73 0.88 3.69
CA ILE A 78 11.40 0.54 4.21
C ILE A 78 11.42 -0.70 5.13
N LYS A 79 12.36 -1.64 4.91
CA LYS A 79 12.56 -2.80 5.79
C LYS A 79 13.23 -2.47 7.11
N TYR A 80 13.77 -1.26 7.25
CA TYR A 80 14.59 -0.82 8.38
C TYR A 80 15.92 -1.59 8.50
N ASN A 81 16.48 -2.02 7.36
CA ASN A 81 17.78 -2.68 7.31
C ASN A 81 18.95 -1.68 7.15
N SER A 82 18.64 -0.39 6.93
CA SER A 82 19.64 0.69 6.92
C SER A 82 19.96 1.13 8.35
N SER A 83 21.23 1.42 8.61
CA SER A 83 21.66 1.83 9.96
C SER A 83 21.25 3.26 10.33
N ASN A 84 21.07 4.16 9.35
CA ASN A 84 20.79 5.58 9.59
C ASN A 84 19.78 6.21 8.64
N GLU A 85 19.19 5.46 7.71
CA GLU A 85 18.34 6.04 6.66
C GLU A 85 17.00 5.33 6.49
N ASN A 86 16.49 4.80 7.60
CA ASN A 86 15.20 4.13 7.65
C ASN A 86 14.06 5.10 7.34
N MET A 87 13.13 4.66 6.49
CA MET A 87 12.00 5.45 6.04
C MET A 87 10.71 4.64 6.20
N PRO A 88 9.59 5.24 6.63
CA PRO A 88 9.45 6.64 7.07
C PRO A 88 10.10 6.91 8.43
N PRO A 89 10.72 8.08 8.69
CA PRO A 89 11.48 8.32 9.92
C PRO A 89 10.62 8.35 11.19
N ALA A 90 9.33 8.68 11.05
CA ALA A 90 8.38 8.72 12.15
C ALA A 90 7.94 7.33 12.64
N GLY A 91 8.18 6.28 11.84
CA GLY A 91 7.74 4.93 12.16
C GLY A 91 7.68 4.05 10.93
N LYS A 92 7.98 2.76 11.12
CA LYS A 92 7.97 1.77 10.05
C LYS A 92 6.53 1.53 9.59
N MET A 93 6.32 1.53 8.28
CA MET A 93 5.06 1.11 7.65
C MET A 93 4.74 -0.36 7.96
N SER A 94 3.52 -0.80 7.67
CA SER A 94 3.10 -2.16 8.01
C SER A 94 3.94 -3.21 7.27
N ASN A 95 4.15 -4.38 7.88
CA ASN A 95 4.85 -5.47 7.19
C ASN A 95 4.09 -5.93 5.94
N GLN A 96 2.76 -5.83 5.93
CA GLN A 96 1.95 -6.16 4.76
C GLN A 96 2.24 -5.23 3.59
N ASP A 97 2.30 -3.92 3.83
CA ASP A 97 2.63 -2.93 2.80
C ASP A 97 4.05 -3.14 2.25
N ILE A 98 5.00 -3.52 3.12
CA ILE A 98 6.37 -3.85 2.71
C ILE A 98 6.38 -5.10 1.82
N THR A 99 5.62 -6.14 2.19
CA THR A 99 5.50 -7.36 1.39
C THR A 99 4.87 -7.08 0.03
N ILE A 100 3.87 -6.22 -0.06
CA ILE A 100 3.27 -5.81 -1.35
C ILE A 100 4.32 -5.13 -2.24
N ILE A 101 5.09 -4.19 -1.71
CA ILE A 101 6.16 -3.53 -2.48
C ILE A 101 7.24 -4.55 -2.89
N GLU A 102 7.65 -5.44 -1.99
CA GLU A 102 8.62 -6.50 -2.27
C GLU A 102 8.15 -7.43 -3.39
N ASN A 103 6.92 -7.93 -3.31
CA ASN A 103 6.37 -8.81 -4.32
C ASN A 103 6.21 -8.09 -5.67
N TRP A 104 5.84 -6.82 -5.69
CA TRP A 104 5.81 -6.02 -6.92
C TRP A 104 7.20 -5.90 -7.57
N ILE A 105 8.26 -5.69 -6.76
CA ILE A 105 9.65 -5.67 -7.22
C ILE A 105 10.02 -7.03 -7.83
N ASP A 106 9.71 -8.12 -7.14
CA ASP A 106 10.01 -9.49 -7.57
C ASP A 106 9.25 -9.89 -8.85
N HIS A 107 8.06 -9.32 -9.08
CA HIS A 107 7.28 -9.50 -10.32
C HIS A 107 7.70 -8.57 -11.47
N GLY A 108 8.83 -7.86 -11.32
CA GLY A 108 9.45 -7.11 -12.41
C GLY A 108 8.96 -5.67 -12.54
N LEU A 109 8.46 -5.06 -11.46
CA LEU A 109 8.10 -3.64 -11.40
C LEU A 109 7.06 -3.26 -12.46
N GLN A 110 6.01 -4.07 -12.66
CA GLN A 110 5.04 -3.80 -13.72
C GLN A 110 4.31 -2.48 -13.49
N ASN A 111 4.01 -1.74 -14.57
CA ASN A 111 3.17 -0.54 -14.53
C ASN A 111 1.77 -0.89 -15.08
N ASN A 112 0.90 -1.42 -14.22
CA ASN A 112 -0.39 -2.00 -14.56
C ASN A 112 -1.50 -1.55 -13.60
#